data_AF-A0A6C0FUN9-F1
#
_entry.id   AF-A0A6C0FUN9-F1
#
_cell.length_a   1.000
_cell.length_b   1.000
_cell.length_c   1.000
_cell.angle_alpha   90.00
_cell.angle_beta   90.00
_cell.angle_gamma   90.00
#
_symmetry.space_group_name_H-M   'P 1'
#
loop_
_entity.id
_entity.type
_entity.pdbx_description
1 polymer ?
#
loop_
_entity_poly.entity_id
_entity_poly.type
_entity_poly.pdbx_seq_one_letter_code
_entity_poly.pdbx_strand_id
1 'polypeptide(L)'
;MSEHGPTLSRAEVIGLLTELGAVLHRDGLHATIYVVGGAAMSITLDSRRVTRDVDAVFRTETDGLRTAAREVAARHGLDPEWLNDRVTSAVVGLVSDEGQTELDVPGLSAAVASPEHLLAMKMLAGRERDLDDLVVLFRHLGITAPRQAVETTERVFGGGYPDSAPPLEYLELLAEDVLDRLGI
;
A
#
# COMPACT_ATOMS: atom_id res chain seq x y z
N MET A 1 -20.24 -17.95 6.61
CA MET A 1 -19.47 -16.84 6.01
C MET A 1 -18.27 -16.62 6.91
N SER A 2 -17.11 -17.18 6.54
CA SER A 2 -15.97 -17.26 7.45
C SER A 2 -15.19 -15.94 7.40
N GLU A 3 -15.29 -15.14 8.47
CA GLU A 3 -14.58 -13.86 8.62
C GLU A 3 -13.07 -13.99 8.97
N HIS A 4 -12.42 -15.12 8.71
CA HIS A 4 -11.06 -15.37 9.22
C HIS A 4 -10.19 -16.11 8.19
N GLY A 5 -9.69 -15.39 7.19
CA GLY A 5 -8.53 -15.83 6.42
C GLY A 5 -7.22 -15.65 7.23
N PRO A 6 -6.15 -16.38 6.90
CA PRO A 6 -4.86 -16.23 7.57
C PRO A 6 -4.30 -14.80 7.38
N THR A 7 -3.62 -14.29 8.40
CA THR A 7 -2.90 -13.02 8.32
C THR A 7 -1.46 -13.27 7.90
N LEU A 8 -0.94 -12.43 7.01
CA LEU A 8 0.39 -12.48 6.41
C LEU A 8 1.33 -11.51 7.12
N SER A 9 2.43 -12.03 7.65
CA SER A 9 3.60 -11.27 8.11
C SER A 9 4.37 -10.69 6.93
N ARG A 10 5.29 -9.76 7.21
CA ARG A 10 6.23 -9.22 6.21
C ARG A 10 6.97 -10.32 5.44
N ALA A 11 7.45 -11.35 6.14
CA ALA A 11 8.20 -12.44 5.51
C ALA A 11 7.31 -13.27 4.58
N GLU A 12 6.06 -13.52 4.97
CA GLU A 12 5.08 -14.24 4.14
C GLU A 12 4.70 -13.44 2.91
N VAL A 13 4.45 -12.12 3.04
CA VAL A 13 4.17 -11.26 1.87
C VAL A 13 5.33 -11.29 0.87
N ILE A 14 6.58 -11.13 1.33
CA ILE A 14 7.76 -11.17 0.45
C ILE A 14 7.89 -12.57 -0.20
N GLY A 15 7.65 -13.64 0.57
CA GLY A 15 7.66 -15.02 0.07
C GLY A 15 6.63 -15.25 -1.04
N LEU A 16 5.39 -14.80 -0.83
CA LEU A 16 4.30 -14.93 -1.81
C LEU A 16 4.57 -14.12 -3.09
N LEU A 17 5.09 -12.89 -2.97
CA LEU A 17 5.50 -12.08 -4.12
C LEU A 17 6.67 -12.72 -4.89
N THR A 18 7.62 -13.34 -4.18
CA THR A 18 8.72 -14.08 -4.79
C THR A 18 8.23 -15.30 -5.56
N GLU A 19 7.30 -16.07 -4.98
CA GLU A 19 6.70 -17.22 -5.66
C GLU A 19 5.85 -16.81 -6.86
N LEU A 20 5.08 -15.73 -6.74
CA LEU A 20 4.35 -15.14 -7.85
C LEU A 20 5.27 -14.80 -9.02
N GLY A 21 6.42 -14.16 -8.74
CA GLY A 21 7.45 -13.93 -9.74
C GLY A 21 7.91 -15.22 -10.42
N ALA A 22 8.21 -16.27 -9.65
CA ALA A 22 8.63 -17.56 -10.20
C ALA A 22 7.57 -18.19 -11.11
N VAL A 23 6.28 -18.10 -10.75
CA VAL A 23 5.15 -18.57 -11.58
C VAL A 23 5.06 -17.78 -12.88
N LEU A 24 5.13 -16.44 -12.81
CA LEU A 24 5.12 -15.59 -14.00
C LEU A 24 6.30 -15.88 -14.92
N HIS A 25 7.50 -16.01 -14.35
CA HIS A 25 8.72 -16.30 -15.10
C HIS A 25 8.66 -17.66 -15.82
N ARG A 26 8.15 -18.69 -15.13
CA ARG A 26 7.91 -20.03 -15.70
C ARG A 26 7.03 -19.95 -16.96
N ASP A 27 6.02 -19.07 -16.93
CA ASP A 27 5.04 -18.92 -18.00
C ASP A 27 5.49 -17.92 -19.09
N GLY A 28 6.73 -17.42 -18.99
CA GLY A 28 7.30 -16.45 -19.94
C GLY A 28 6.71 -15.05 -19.80
N LEU A 29 6.12 -14.74 -18.65
CA LEU A 29 5.47 -13.47 -18.35
C LEU A 29 6.34 -12.61 -17.42
N HIS A 30 6.12 -11.29 -17.49
CA HIS A 30 6.65 -10.31 -16.54
C HIS A 30 5.52 -9.40 -16.10
N ALA A 31 5.37 -9.21 -14.80
CA ALA A 31 4.43 -8.22 -14.25
C ALA A 31 5.14 -7.07 -13.54
N THR A 32 4.54 -5.89 -13.64
CA THR A 32 4.97 -4.71 -12.86
C THR A 32 3.82 -4.32 -11.94
N ILE A 33 4.08 -4.27 -10.64
CA ILE A 33 3.09 -3.88 -9.63
C ILE A 33 3.64 -2.81 -8.70
N TYR A 34 2.75 -2.01 -8.13
CA TYR A 34 3.08 -1.04 -7.10
C TYR A 34 2.25 -1.33 -5.85
N VAL A 35 2.89 -1.91 -4.85
CA VAL A 35 2.30 -2.35 -3.58
C VAL A 35 2.08 -1.16 -2.65
N VAL A 36 0.87 -1.06 -2.13
CA VAL A 36 0.42 0.03 -1.24
C VAL A 36 -0.30 -0.54 -0.03
N GLY A 37 -0.90 0.33 0.77
CA GLY A 37 -1.83 -0.07 1.82
C GLY A 37 -1.16 -0.90 2.91
N GLY A 38 -1.87 -1.91 3.42
CA GLY A 38 -1.42 -2.66 4.59
C GLY A 38 -0.14 -3.46 4.35
N ALA A 39 -0.02 -4.10 3.19
CA ALA A 39 1.19 -4.85 2.85
C ALA A 39 2.42 -3.94 2.78
N ALA A 40 2.29 -2.75 2.17
CA ALA A 40 3.38 -1.78 2.11
C ALA A 40 3.79 -1.31 3.51
N MET A 41 2.83 -0.93 4.36
CA MET A 41 3.09 -0.56 5.77
C MET A 41 3.87 -1.64 6.52
N SER A 42 3.52 -2.92 6.34
CA SER A 42 4.23 -4.03 6.98
C SER A 42 5.65 -4.24 6.44
N ILE A 43 5.88 -3.97 5.16
CA ILE A 43 7.20 -4.10 4.53
C ILE A 43 8.14 -2.95 4.94
N THR A 44 7.62 -1.71 4.97
CA THR A 44 8.42 -0.48 5.11
C THR A 44 8.54 0.02 6.55
N LEU A 45 7.55 -0.21 7.42
CA LEU A 45 7.46 0.47 8.72
C LEU A 45 7.46 -0.46 9.95
N ASP A 46 6.62 -1.50 9.97
CA ASP A 46 6.55 -2.41 11.12
C ASP A 46 6.47 -3.88 10.69
N SER A 47 7.61 -4.57 10.82
CA SER A 47 7.72 -6.00 10.51
C SER A 47 6.83 -6.92 11.37
N ARG A 48 6.32 -6.44 12.51
CA ARG A 48 5.38 -7.18 13.37
C ARG A 48 3.94 -7.03 12.91
N ARG A 49 3.65 -6.07 12.03
CA ARG A 49 2.31 -5.86 11.46
C ARG A 49 1.99 -6.98 10.50
N VAL A 50 0.77 -7.48 10.58
CA VAL A 50 0.24 -8.50 9.67
C VAL A 50 -0.86 -7.89 8.80
N THR A 51 -0.98 -8.36 7.57
CA THR A 51 -2.01 -7.94 6.60
C THR A 51 -2.83 -9.15 6.15
N ARG A 52 -4.02 -8.96 5.60
CA ARG A 52 -4.80 -10.10 5.04
C ARG A 52 -4.53 -10.28 3.55
N ASP A 53 -4.18 -9.19 2.90
CA ASP A 53 -4.04 -9.07 1.47
C ASP A 53 -2.92 -8.07 1.13
N VAL A 54 -2.58 -8.08 -0.16
CA VAL A 54 -1.65 -7.18 -0.83
C VAL A 54 -2.48 -6.33 -1.78
N ASP A 55 -2.71 -5.10 -1.37
CA ASP A 55 -3.26 -4.06 -2.23
C ASP A 55 -2.15 -3.54 -3.16
N ALA A 56 -2.35 -3.58 -4.48
CA ALA A 56 -1.36 -3.10 -5.44
C ALA A 56 -1.99 -2.48 -6.69
N VAL A 57 -1.35 -1.47 -7.26
CA VAL A 57 -1.67 -1.00 -8.61
C VAL A 57 -0.95 -1.89 -9.62
N PHE A 58 -1.69 -2.51 -10.52
CA PHE A 58 -1.12 -3.29 -11.61
C PHE A 58 -0.74 -2.37 -12.77
N ARG A 59 0.54 -2.39 -13.15
CA ARG A 59 1.13 -1.57 -14.24
C ARG A 59 1.43 -2.39 -15.49
N THR A 60 0.79 -3.56 -15.63
CA THR A 60 0.95 -4.52 -16.72
C THR A 60 -0.42 -5.10 -17.11
N GLU A 61 -0.47 -5.88 -18.19
CA GLU A 61 -1.65 -6.68 -18.56
C GLU A 61 -2.01 -7.68 -17.45
N THR A 62 -3.27 -7.65 -17.02
CA THR A 62 -3.65 -8.23 -15.71
C THR A 62 -4.03 -9.72 -15.76
N ASP A 63 -4.37 -10.27 -16.92
CA ASP A 63 -4.92 -11.65 -16.99
C ASP A 63 -3.91 -12.71 -16.56
N GLY A 64 -2.67 -12.61 -17.07
CA GLY A 64 -1.58 -13.50 -16.68
C GLY A 64 -1.20 -13.35 -15.21
N LEU A 65 -1.12 -12.10 -14.73
CA LEU A 65 -0.86 -11.78 -13.33
C LEU A 65 -1.92 -12.36 -12.38
N ARG A 66 -3.21 -12.17 -12.68
CA ARG A 66 -4.30 -12.70 -11.86
C ARG A 66 -4.34 -14.22 -11.87
N THR A 67 -4.04 -14.84 -13.02
CA THR A 67 -3.97 -16.31 -13.12
C THR A 67 -2.85 -16.86 -12.24
N ALA A 68 -1.65 -16.29 -12.33
CA ALA A 68 -0.51 -16.66 -11.50
C ALA A 68 -0.78 -16.42 -10.00
N ALA A 69 -1.40 -15.28 -9.65
CA ALA A 69 -1.78 -14.97 -8.27
C ALA A 69 -2.76 -15.99 -7.68
N ARG A 70 -3.77 -16.43 -8.46
CA ARG A 70 -4.71 -17.49 -8.02
C ARG A 70 -4.04 -18.85 -7.88
N GLU A 71 -3.04 -19.16 -8.71
CA GLU A 71 -2.23 -20.37 -8.55
C GLU A 71 -1.47 -20.35 -7.23
N VAL A 72 -0.78 -19.26 -6.91
CA VAL A 72 -0.10 -19.07 -5.62
C VAL A 72 -1.11 -19.15 -4.47
N ALA A 73 -2.27 -18.51 -4.59
CA ALA A 73 -3.33 -18.57 -3.58
C ALA A 73 -3.73 -20.00 -3.25
N ALA A 74 -3.97 -20.82 -4.28
CA ALA A 74 -4.39 -22.21 -4.13
C ALA A 74 -3.33 -23.07 -3.43
N ARG A 75 -2.04 -22.82 -3.69
CA ARG A 75 -0.93 -23.54 -3.05
C ARG A 75 -0.81 -23.25 -1.55
N HIS A 76 -1.16 -22.04 -1.13
CA HIS A 76 -1.03 -21.56 0.25
C HIS A 76 -2.36 -21.55 1.02
N GLY A 77 -3.47 -21.96 0.39
CA GLY A 77 -4.81 -21.91 1.01
C GLY A 77 -5.29 -20.48 1.31
N LEU A 78 -4.85 -19.51 0.51
CA LEU A 78 -5.21 -18.10 0.65
C LEU A 78 -6.49 -17.77 -0.13
N ASP A 79 -7.07 -16.62 0.17
CA ASP A 79 -8.10 -16.03 -0.66
C ASP A 79 -7.56 -15.80 -2.10
N PRO A 80 -8.31 -16.16 -3.17
CA PRO A 80 -7.90 -15.89 -4.55
C PRO A 80 -7.58 -14.42 -4.85
N GLU A 81 -8.10 -13.50 -4.04
CA GLU A 81 -7.89 -12.05 -4.12
C GLU A 81 -6.84 -11.54 -3.11
N TRP A 82 -5.96 -12.42 -2.59
CA TRP A 82 -4.84 -12.03 -1.70
C TRP A 82 -3.93 -10.99 -2.34
N LEU A 83 -3.84 -10.93 -3.67
CA LEU A 83 -3.27 -9.83 -4.43
C LEU A 83 -4.39 -9.21 -5.26
N ASN A 84 -4.70 -7.94 -5.00
CA ASN A 84 -5.79 -7.25 -5.68
C ASN A 84 -5.44 -5.78 -6.01
N ASP A 85 -6.16 -5.25 -6.99
CA ASP A 85 -6.02 -3.89 -7.51
C ASP A 85 -7.22 -3.00 -7.18
N ARG A 86 -7.80 -3.21 -5.99
CA ARG A 86 -8.94 -2.40 -5.51
C ARG A 86 -8.56 -0.95 -5.20
N VAL A 87 -7.28 -0.63 -5.23
CA VAL A 87 -6.78 0.73 -5.07
C VAL A 87 -6.95 1.47 -6.38
N THR A 88 -7.68 2.58 -6.32
CA THR A 88 -7.97 3.42 -7.48
C THR A 88 -6.67 3.95 -8.10
N SER A 89 -6.35 3.46 -9.30
CA SER A 89 -5.20 3.91 -10.11
C SER A 89 -5.24 5.40 -10.44
N ALA A 90 -6.42 6.03 -10.42
CA ALA A 90 -6.57 7.48 -10.62
C ALA A 90 -5.86 8.32 -9.53
N VAL A 91 -5.64 7.77 -8.33
CA VAL A 91 -4.91 8.45 -7.25
C VAL A 91 -3.42 8.11 -7.31
N VAL A 92 -3.08 6.84 -7.54
CA VAL A 92 -1.70 6.33 -7.38
C VAL A 92 -0.89 6.29 -8.68
N GLY A 93 -1.54 6.21 -9.84
CA GLY A 93 -0.90 6.05 -11.14
C GLY A 93 -0.32 7.34 -11.75
N LEU A 94 -0.66 8.51 -11.20
CA LEU A 94 -0.27 9.82 -11.74
C LEU A 94 0.99 10.40 -11.07
N VAL A 95 1.46 9.79 -9.98
CA VAL A 95 2.50 10.37 -9.12
C VAL A 95 3.71 9.43 -9.02
N SER A 96 4.89 9.98 -9.28
CA SER A 96 6.17 9.30 -9.05
C SER A 96 6.41 9.17 -7.55
N ASP A 97 6.71 7.95 -7.08
CA ASP A 97 7.20 7.72 -5.72
C ASP A 97 8.71 7.49 -5.74
N GLU A 98 9.47 8.56 -5.52
CA GLU A 98 10.94 8.51 -5.52
C GLU A 98 11.52 7.73 -4.34
N GLY A 99 10.76 7.58 -3.25
CA GLY A 99 11.17 6.86 -2.05
C GLY A 99 10.75 5.38 -2.03
N GLN A 100 10.19 4.88 -3.13
CA GLN A 100 9.69 3.50 -3.19
C GLN A 100 10.82 2.48 -2.93
N THR A 101 10.48 1.37 -2.28
CA THR A 101 11.40 0.24 -2.13
C THR A 101 11.19 -0.74 -3.27
N GLU A 102 12.25 -1.05 -4.02
CA GLU A 102 12.21 -2.06 -5.07
C GLU A 102 12.27 -3.47 -4.49
N LEU A 103 11.40 -4.34 -4.99
CA LEU A 103 11.37 -5.77 -4.78
C LEU A 103 11.30 -6.44 -6.16
N ASP A 104 12.47 -6.57 -6.77
CA ASP A 104 12.62 -7.25 -8.06
C ASP A 104 12.98 -8.72 -7.87
N VAL A 105 12.19 -9.58 -8.50
CA VAL A 105 12.41 -11.02 -8.59
C VAL A 105 12.17 -11.45 -10.05
N PRO A 106 12.71 -12.58 -10.51
CA PRO A 106 12.40 -13.07 -11.86
C PRO A 106 10.89 -13.11 -12.11
N GLY A 107 10.41 -12.50 -13.20
CA GLY A 107 9.00 -12.47 -13.58
C GLY A 107 8.14 -11.41 -12.88
N LEU A 108 8.65 -10.69 -11.88
CA LEU A 108 7.90 -9.65 -11.16
C LEU A 108 8.81 -8.48 -10.75
N SER A 109 8.48 -7.29 -11.24
CA SER A 109 8.99 -6.03 -10.71
C SER A 109 7.95 -5.40 -9.78
N ALA A 110 8.15 -5.54 -8.48
CA ALA A 110 7.31 -4.91 -7.48
C ALA A 110 8.01 -3.68 -6.91
N ALA A 111 7.31 -2.55 -6.85
CA ALA A 111 7.71 -1.40 -6.07
C ALA A 111 6.78 -1.27 -4.87
N VAL A 112 7.32 -0.93 -3.70
CA VAL A 112 6.56 -0.78 -2.45
C VAL A 112 6.55 0.69 -2.05
N ALA A 113 5.36 1.22 -1.81
CA ALA A 113 5.16 2.64 -1.50
C ALA A 113 5.99 3.13 -0.32
N SER A 114 6.57 4.32 -0.48
CA SER A 114 7.29 5.03 0.57
C SER A 114 6.38 5.44 1.73
N PRO A 115 6.93 5.65 2.93
CA PRO A 115 6.16 6.18 4.05
C PRO A 115 5.42 7.48 3.72
N GLU A 116 6.04 8.39 2.97
CA GLU A 116 5.42 9.66 2.55
C GLU A 116 4.21 9.42 1.65
N HIS A 117 4.32 8.51 0.68
CA HIS A 117 3.23 8.18 -0.22
C HIS A 117 2.09 7.48 0.54
N LEU A 118 2.42 6.60 1.48
CA LEU A 118 1.44 5.96 2.36
C LEU A 118 0.72 6.98 3.25
N LEU A 119 1.44 7.94 3.85
CA LEU A 119 0.83 9.04 4.61
C LEU A 119 -0.16 9.80 3.75
N ALA A 120 0.27 10.24 2.57
CA ALA A 120 -0.58 11.01 1.67
C ALA A 120 -1.86 10.24 1.29
N MET A 121 -1.74 8.95 0.96
CA MET A 121 -2.90 8.10 0.63
C MET A 121 -3.87 7.94 1.81
N LYS A 122 -3.33 7.81 3.03
CA LYS A 122 -4.13 7.62 4.25
C LYS A 122 -4.84 8.92 4.65
N MET A 123 -4.14 10.05 4.54
CA MET A 123 -4.70 11.39 4.76
C MET A 123 -5.88 11.64 3.81
N LEU A 124 -5.72 11.36 2.51
CA LEU A 124 -6.79 11.52 1.52
C LEU A 124 -7.97 10.57 1.74
N ALA A 125 -7.71 9.34 2.19
CA ALA A 125 -8.77 8.38 2.47
C ALA A 125 -9.56 8.73 3.73
N GLY A 126 -8.88 9.20 4.78
CA GLY A 126 -9.49 9.72 6.00
C GLY A 126 -10.47 8.78 6.72
N ARG A 127 -10.34 7.45 6.56
CA ARG A 127 -11.25 6.49 7.20
C ARG A 127 -10.77 6.20 8.63
N GLU A 128 -11.69 5.76 9.48
CA GLU A 128 -11.38 5.40 10.88
C GLU A 128 -10.22 4.37 10.98
N ARG A 129 -10.20 3.36 10.11
CA ARG A 129 -9.12 2.35 10.04
C ARG A 129 -7.76 2.92 9.62
N ASP A 130 -7.74 4.09 8.98
CA ASP A 130 -6.52 4.73 8.51
C ASP A 130 -5.84 5.54 9.64
N LEU A 131 -6.54 5.83 10.74
CA LEU A 131 -6.00 6.59 11.89
C LEU A 131 -4.83 5.88 12.59
N ASP A 132 -4.95 4.57 12.82
CA ASP A 132 -3.86 3.79 13.43
C ASP A 132 -2.62 3.74 12.53
N ASP A 133 -2.84 3.65 11.21
CA ASP A 133 -1.75 3.72 10.23
C ASP A 133 -1.11 5.12 10.24
N LEU A 134 -1.91 6.19 10.30
CA LEU A 134 -1.43 7.57 10.39
C LEU A 134 -0.61 7.82 11.64
N VAL A 135 -0.98 7.26 12.80
CA VAL A 135 -0.19 7.34 14.04
C VAL A 135 1.21 6.76 13.84
N VAL A 136 1.32 5.60 13.18
CA VAL A 136 2.62 4.97 12.87
C VAL A 136 3.43 5.84 11.92
N LEU A 137 2.78 6.37 10.88
CA LEU A 137 3.40 7.20 9.85
C LEU A 137 3.89 8.54 10.42
N PHE A 138 3.10 9.21 11.26
CA PHE A 138 3.46 10.47 11.90
C PHE A 138 4.69 10.28 12.78
N ARG A 139 4.72 9.20 13.58
CA ARG A 139 5.89 8.86 14.39
C ARG A 139 7.12 8.57 13.55
N HIS A 140 6.97 7.82 12.46
CA HIS A 140 8.09 7.46 11.59
C HIS A 140 8.67 8.69 10.85
N LEU A 141 7.80 9.54 10.32
CA LEU A 141 8.15 10.73 9.55
C LEU A 141 8.49 11.95 10.42
N GLY A 142 8.33 11.85 11.75
CA GLY A 142 8.60 12.95 12.67
C GLY A 142 7.63 14.11 12.53
N ILE A 143 6.36 13.82 12.21
CA ILE A 143 5.30 14.83 12.10
C ILE A 143 4.86 15.24 13.50
N THR A 144 4.95 16.52 13.79
CA THR A 144 4.60 17.14 15.08
C THR A 144 3.63 18.31 14.94
N ALA A 145 3.16 18.60 13.73
CA ALA A 145 2.19 19.64 13.46
C ALA A 145 1.28 19.25 12.29
N PRO A 146 -0.03 19.57 12.34
CA PRO A 146 -1.00 19.20 11.29
C PRO A 146 -0.53 19.61 9.89
N ARG A 147 -0.01 20.83 9.78
CA ARG A 147 0.51 21.41 8.56
C ARG A 147 1.58 20.56 7.87
N GLN A 148 2.45 19.86 8.61
CA GLN A 148 3.50 19.02 8.01
C GLN A 148 2.91 17.78 7.30
N ALA A 149 1.84 17.21 7.86
CA ALA A 149 1.12 16.10 7.21
C ALA A 149 0.41 16.57 5.93
N VAL A 150 -0.22 17.74 5.99
CA VAL A 150 -0.86 18.37 4.82
C VAL A 150 0.18 18.69 3.74
N GLU A 151 1.28 19.36 4.09
CA GLU A 151 2.38 19.67 3.15
C GLU A 151 3.00 18.41 2.53
N THR A 152 3.11 17.32 3.29
CA THR A 152 3.55 16.03 2.75
C THR A 152 2.54 15.47 1.76
N THR A 153 1.25 15.54 2.08
CA THR A 153 0.16 15.07 1.21
C THR A 153 0.11 15.87 -0.09
N GLU A 154 0.22 17.21 -0.01
CA GLU A 154 0.29 18.10 -1.16
C GLU A 154 1.58 17.92 -1.97
N ARG A 155 2.72 17.64 -1.34
CA ARG A 155 3.95 17.35 -2.09
C ARG A 155 3.85 16.06 -2.90
N VAL A 156 3.22 15.03 -2.33
CA VAL A 156 3.01 13.76 -3.04
C VAL A 156 2.01 13.98 -4.17
N PHE A 157 0.80 14.48 -3.88
CA PHE A 157 -0.25 14.51 -4.90
C PHE A 157 -0.35 15.81 -5.70
N GLY A 158 0.24 16.91 -5.25
CA GLY A 158 0.44 18.16 -5.98
C GLY A 158 -0.72 18.56 -6.90
N GLY A 159 -0.49 18.49 -8.21
CA GLY A 159 -1.48 18.74 -9.26
C GLY A 159 -2.26 17.51 -9.76
N GLY A 160 -1.98 16.33 -9.20
CA GLY A 160 -2.76 15.09 -9.35
C GLY A 160 -3.70 14.84 -8.16
N TYR A 161 -3.96 15.88 -7.36
CA TYR A 161 -4.95 15.88 -6.29
C TYR A 161 -6.31 15.54 -6.91
N PRO A 162 -6.97 14.42 -6.52
CA PRO A 162 -8.22 14.06 -7.14
C PRO A 162 -9.30 15.10 -6.80
N ASP A 163 -10.19 15.42 -7.74
CA ASP A 163 -11.31 16.36 -7.49
C ASP A 163 -12.20 15.93 -6.31
N SER A 164 -12.19 14.63 -5.99
CA SER A 164 -12.90 14.05 -4.85
C SER A 164 -12.12 14.08 -3.54
N ALA A 165 -10.94 14.69 -3.52
CA ALA A 165 -10.16 14.81 -2.30
C ALA A 165 -10.86 15.71 -1.28
N PRO A 166 -10.67 15.44 0.01
CA PRO A 166 -11.24 16.26 1.06
C PRO A 166 -10.63 17.68 1.04
N PRO A 167 -11.38 18.70 1.52
CA PRO A 167 -10.87 20.05 1.75
C PRO A 167 -9.63 20.05 2.65
N LEU A 168 -8.77 21.07 2.52
CA LEU A 168 -7.58 21.20 3.36
C LEU A 168 -7.91 21.25 4.85
N GLU A 169 -9.01 21.94 5.21
CA GLU A 169 -9.47 22.01 6.60
C GLU A 169 -9.81 20.63 7.17
N TYR A 170 -10.32 19.70 6.34
CA TYR A 170 -10.56 18.33 6.77
C TYR A 170 -9.25 17.58 7.03
N LEU A 171 -8.25 17.76 6.16
CA LEU A 171 -6.94 17.13 6.36
C LEU A 171 -6.22 17.68 7.59
N GLU A 172 -6.35 18.98 7.88
CA GLU A 172 -5.81 19.59 9.09
C GLU A 172 -6.47 18.99 10.34
N LEU A 173 -7.80 18.94 10.40
CA LEU A 173 -8.53 18.33 11.52
C LEU A 173 -8.21 16.85 11.72
N LEU A 174 -8.05 16.10 10.63
CA LEU A 174 -7.62 14.70 10.69
C LEU A 174 -6.23 14.58 11.29
N ALA A 175 -5.29 15.44 10.89
CA ALA A 175 -3.94 15.43 11.43
C ALA A 175 -3.89 15.88 12.90
N GLU A 176 -4.77 16.79 13.32
CA GLU A 176 -4.95 17.15 14.74
C GLU A 176 -5.40 15.93 15.56
N ASP A 177 -6.43 15.19 15.12
CA ASP A 177 -6.88 13.98 15.83
C ASP A 177 -5.76 12.93 15.97
N VAL A 178 -4.92 12.78 14.95
CA VAL A 178 -3.77 11.87 15.00
C VAL A 178 -2.70 12.33 16.00
N LEU A 179 -2.45 13.64 16.09
CA LEU A 179 -1.48 14.21 17.04
C LEU A 179 -1.99 14.12 18.49
N ASP A 180 -3.29 14.38 18.70
CA ASP A 180 -3.94 14.19 20.00
C ASP A 180 -3.80 12.73 20.49
N ARG A 181 -3.94 11.76 19.58
CA ARG A 181 -3.70 10.32 19.85
C ARG A 181 -2.24 9.99 20.17
N LEU A 182 -1.30 10.77 19.63
CA LEU A 182 0.13 10.65 19.96
C LEU A 182 0.48 11.32 21.30
N GLY A 183 -0.42 12.16 21.84
CA GLY A 183 -0.20 12.94 23.05
C GLY A 183 0.79 14.09 22.86
N ILE A 184 0.85 14.66 21.64
CA ILE A 184 1.74 15.76 21.25
C ILE A 184 0.89 16.97 20.88
#